data_AF-A0A928GTG9-F1
#
_entry.id   AF-A0A928GTG9-F1
#
_cell.length_a   1.000
_cell.length_b   1.000
_cell.length_c   1.000
_cell.angle_alpha   90.00
_cell.angle_beta   90.00
_cell.angle_gamma   90.00
#
_symmetry.space_group_name_H-M   'P 1'
#
loop_
_entity.id
_entity.type
_entity.pdbx_description
1 polymer ?
#
loop_
_entity_poly.entity_id
_entity_poly.type
_entity_poly.pdbx_seq_one_letter_code
_entity_poly.pdbx_strand_id
1 'polypeptide(L)'
;MNMKKVLLFIVASVLIFNSLKAQDATRENVARECVLYEIFTGIRCPNCPAVALGVARMLEEGKDIAAVAYHTSAYSPADLYTAETNSRANYYNVSGYPTVRTDGAMCVSGGGPASYADPIYQSYLLPKYNQAIAKTSPYTIELYIDAQSGEVTATVNKVGDVAANNLRFFMVMTESHIQRAWQGLSELNFVVRDMLPNQNGITMTDEETQSFTETFDLREYDRTDCEIVAWVQNYSSREVLQAVKFSLADLAMDNDVRIREVNDMVTNLCSGKVSPCISIINNGNANLKSVLFTFKDDNENAIETFLWEGDLAKGEMTDVAIPEFDLASSTKLIIEATEVNGVADGFLQDNVCTIELKEAFDVKGYVKMQIRTSSNPEEMTITLRNMDNGEVVNTYNYDTPKKSISEDIYLPSVGCYRLEFVSSTGNGYDGGFFKLQDATGNQVFFCEQGAEYFKYNLNIDMYSSSVVDVEEINADEISIYPNPVTSVVNISVDNMNSVSVYNAMGQLVYEQNADDDVIKIDVSSWSNGLYYVNVMTSEGKKLLQKLIVNK
;
A
#
# COMPACT_ATOMS: atom_id res chain seq x y z
N MET A 1 19.41 7.98 42.05
CA MET A 1 18.58 9.07 42.61
C MET A 1 18.84 10.33 41.81
N ASN A 2 18.08 10.54 40.75
CA ASN A 2 17.89 11.82 40.05
C ASN A 2 16.80 11.58 38.99
N MET A 3 15.55 11.71 39.42
CA MET A 3 14.37 11.74 38.56
C MET A 3 14.44 12.98 37.67
N LYS A 4 14.64 12.79 36.36
CA LYS A 4 14.19 13.77 35.36
C LYS A 4 12.67 13.59 35.26
N LYS A 5 11.94 14.59 35.73
CA LYS A 5 10.48 14.65 35.66
C LYS A 5 10.07 14.83 34.21
N VAL A 6 9.23 13.91 33.74
CA VAL A 6 8.35 14.04 32.58
C VAL A 6 7.50 15.30 32.77
N LEU A 7 7.54 16.22 31.80
CA LEU A 7 6.73 17.44 31.81
C LEU A 7 5.55 17.20 30.86
N LEU A 8 4.41 16.84 31.45
CA LEU A 8 3.11 16.90 30.79
C LEU A 8 2.77 18.39 30.60
N PHE A 9 2.78 18.89 29.36
CA PHE A 9 2.37 20.26 29.06
C PHE A 9 0.84 20.36 29.10
N ILE A 10 0.28 20.53 30.29
CA ILE A 10 -1.00 21.26 30.45
C ILE A 10 -0.60 22.68 30.84
N VAL A 11 -0.54 23.59 29.87
CA VAL A 11 -0.42 25.02 30.19
C VAL A 11 -1.81 25.52 30.54
N ALA A 12 -2.15 25.36 31.81
CA ALA A 12 -3.08 26.26 32.46
C ALA A 12 -2.48 27.66 32.42
N SER A 13 -3.21 28.58 31.81
CA SER A 13 -2.96 30.01 31.73
C SER A 13 -2.71 30.61 33.13
N VAL A 14 -1.44 30.91 33.45
CA VAL A 14 -1.09 31.73 34.61
C VAL A 14 -1.05 33.19 34.16
N LEU A 15 -2.19 33.88 34.32
CA LEU A 15 -2.28 35.33 34.31
C LEU A 15 -1.50 35.89 35.51
N ILE A 16 -0.26 36.32 35.30
CA ILE A 16 0.43 37.22 36.24
C ILE A 16 -0.03 38.65 35.95
N PHE A 17 -1.06 39.09 36.66
CA PHE A 17 -1.40 40.51 36.76
C PHE A 17 -0.29 41.24 37.53
N ASN A 18 0.59 41.93 36.81
CA ASN A 18 1.29 43.08 37.37
C ASN A 18 0.60 44.36 36.90
N SER A 19 0.05 45.07 37.88
CA SER A 19 -0.69 46.30 37.72
C SER A 19 0.19 47.50 37.32
N LEU A 20 -0.39 48.37 36.47
CA LEU A 20 -0.12 49.80 36.29
C LEU A 20 1.12 50.23 35.49
N LYS A 21 0.93 50.43 34.18
CA LYS A 21 0.56 51.73 33.58
C LYS A 21 0.10 51.49 32.14
N ALA A 22 -1.02 52.08 31.75
CA ALA A 22 -1.41 52.20 30.36
C ALA A 22 -0.37 53.05 29.63
N GLN A 23 0.58 52.38 29.00
CA GLN A 23 1.43 52.91 27.95
C GLN A 23 0.82 52.33 26.67
N ASP A 24 0.46 53.19 25.72
CA ASP A 24 0.03 52.76 24.38
C ASP A 24 1.02 51.70 23.88
N ALA A 25 0.61 50.43 23.88
CA ALA A 25 1.35 49.39 23.22
C ALA A 25 1.20 49.67 21.72
N THR A 26 2.20 50.33 21.15
CA THR A 26 2.30 50.50 19.71
C THR A 26 2.23 49.11 19.09
N ARG A 27 1.21 48.83 18.29
CA ARG A 27 1.14 47.61 17.48
C ARG A 27 2.37 47.59 16.59
N GLU A 28 3.25 46.61 16.80
CA GLU A 28 4.50 46.51 16.09
C GLU A 28 4.50 45.20 15.30
N ASN A 29 4.83 45.30 14.02
CA ASN A 29 5.00 44.12 13.19
C ASN A 29 6.17 43.28 13.72
N VAL A 30 6.05 41.97 13.62
CA VAL A 30 7.07 41.00 14.01
C VAL A 30 7.94 40.60 12.81
N ALA A 31 9.05 39.90 13.06
CA ALA A 31 9.80 39.26 11.98
C ALA A 31 8.98 38.15 11.32
N ARG A 32 9.29 37.82 10.07
CA ARG A 32 8.77 36.62 9.40
C ARG A 32 9.37 35.38 10.03
N GLU A 33 8.55 34.35 10.22
CA GLU A 33 9.02 33.05 10.72
C GLU A 33 9.53 32.19 9.58
N CYS A 34 8.80 32.13 8.46
CA CYS A 34 9.22 31.44 7.24
C CYS A 34 8.90 32.25 5.98
N VAL A 35 9.62 31.97 4.90
CA VAL A 35 9.24 32.36 3.53
C VAL A 35 8.52 31.19 2.85
N LEU A 36 7.32 31.43 2.32
CA LEU A 36 6.55 30.40 1.62
C LEU A 36 7.04 30.24 0.17
N TYR A 37 7.35 29.01 -0.22
CA TYR A 37 7.64 28.61 -1.60
C TYR A 37 6.58 27.63 -2.10
N GLU A 38 5.60 28.15 -2.86
CA GLU A 38 4.64 27.31 -3.57
C GLU A 38 5.21 26.91 -4.94
N ILE A 39 5.50 25.62 -5.11
CA ILE A 39 6.22 25.05 -6.25
C ILE A 39 5.25 24.20 -7.07
N PHE A 40 4.90 24.67 -8.26
CA PHE A 40 4.07 23.92 -9.21
C PHE A 40 4.98 23.02 -10.06
N THR A 41 4.81 21.71 -9.96
CA THR A 41 5.76 20.71 -10.48
C THR A 41 5.08 19.43 -11.00
N GLY A 42 5.87 18.46 -11.48
CA GLY A 42 5.40 17.11 -11.75
C GLY A 42 6.49 16.13 -12.20
N ILE A 43 6.25 14.83 -12.03
CA ILE A 43 7.25 13.77 -12.29
C ILE A 43 7.64 13.60 -13.75
N ARG A 44 6.76 14.02 -14.67
CA ARG A 44 7.02 13.98 -16.12
C ARG A 44 7.63 15.29 -16.66
N CYS A 45 7.91 16.27 -15.79
CA CYS A 45 8.46 17.56 -16.18
C CYS A 45 10.00 17.54 -16.16
N PRO A 46 10.68 17.60 -17.32
CA PRO A 46 12.15 17.47 -17.38
C PRO A 46 12.92 18.64 -16.75
N ASN A 47 12.27 19.80 -16.59
CA ASN A 47 12.87 21.01 -16.04
C ASN A 47 12.58 21.22 -14.55
N CYS A 48 11.76 20.36 -13.95
CA CYS A 48 11.37 20.48 -12.55
C CYS A 48 12.46 20.07 -11.54
N PRO A 49 13.39 19.13 -11.85
CA PRO A 49 14.42 18.71 -10.89
C PRO A 49 15.32 19.83 -10.36
N ALA A 50 15.71 20.81 -11.18
CA ALA A 50 16.58 21.90 -10.71
C ALA A 50 15.94 22.74 -9.59
N VAL A 51 14.62 22.95 -9.65
CA VAL A 51 13.90 23.68 -8.58
C VAL A 51 13.84 22.86 -7.31
N ALA A 52 13.52 21.56 -7.42
CA ALA A 52 13.46 20.67 -6.26
C ALA A 52 14.81 20.61 -5.52
N LEU A 53 15.91 20.41 -6.25
CA LEU A 53 17.25 20.41 -5.68
C LEU A 53 17.66 21.78 -5.13
N GLY A 54 17.26 22.87 -5.79
CA GLY A 54 17.51 24.22 -5.29
C GLY A 54 16.81 24.51 -3.96
N VAL A 55 15.62 23.95 -3.75
CA VAL A 55 14.87 24.04 -2.49
C VAL A 55 15.47 23.13 -1.42
N ALA A 56 15.88 21.91 -1.78
CA ALA A 56 16.63 21.03 -0.87
C ALA A 56 17.89 21.73 -0.33
N ARG A 57 18.65 22.39 -1.22
CA ARG A 57 19.81 23.19 -0.84
C ARG A 57 19.47 24.35 0.12
N MET A 58 18.32 25.00 -0.03
CA MET A 58 17.88 26.03 0.92
C MET A 58 17.74 25.47 2.34
N LEU A 59 17.22 24.25 2.48
CA LEU A 59 17.07 23.59 3.76
C LEU A 59 18.43 23.15 4.33
N GLU A 60 19.30 22.61 3.50
CA GLU A 60 20.68 22.27 3.90
C GLU A 60 21.46 23.48 4.41
N GLU A 61 21.25 24.66 3.81
CA GLU A 61 21.85 25.92 4.24
C GLU A 61 21.09 26.59 5.42
N GLY A 62 20.10 25.92 6.00
CA GLY A 62 19.33 26.38 7.17
C GLY A 62 18.48 27.62 6.90
N LYS A 63 17.91 27.76 5.69
CA LYS A 63 16.96 28.84 5.40
C LYS A 63 15.60 28.52 6.00
N ASP A 64 14.99 29.53 6.62
CA ASP A 64 13.65 29.44 7.20
C ASP A 64 12.58 29.50 6.08
N ILE A 65 12.33 28.36 5.45
CA ILE A 65 11.34 28.23 4.39
C ILE A 65 10.22 27.24 4.75
N ALA A 66 9.03 27.57 4.28
CA ALA A 66 7.92 26.65 4.17
C ALA A 66 7.76 26.29 2.69
N ALA A 67 8.19 25.09 2.29
CA ALA A 67 8.09 24.62 0.92
C ALA A 67 6.83 23.77 0.74
N VAL A 68 6.09 23.99 -0.34
CA VAL A 68 4.92 23.17 -0.70
C VAL A 68 4.97 22.89 -2.20
N ALA A 69 4.99 21.60 -2.57
CA ALA A 69 5.11 21.14 -3.95
C ALA A 69 3.73 20.68 -4.47
N TYR A 70 3.10 21.55 -5.24
CA TYR A 70 1.87 21.25 -5.97
C TYR A 70 2.18 20.45 -7.22
N HIS A 71 2.10 19.14 -7.10
CA HIS A 71 1.99 18.25 -8.25
C HIS A 71 0.59 18.40 -8.88
N THR A 72 0.54 18.45 -10.21
CA THR A 72 -0.71 18.64 -10.96
C THR A 72 -0.93 17.53 -11.98
N SER A 73 -2.18 17.39 -12.43
CA SER A 73 -2.59 16.43 -13.45
C SER A 73 -1.90 16.60 -14.81
N ALA A 74 -1.29 17.77 -15.06
CA ALA A 74 -0.54 18.03 -16.29
C ALA A 74 0.73 17.16 -16.41
N TYR A 75 1.42 16.89 -15.30
CA TYR A 75 2.72 16.22 -15.29
C TYR A 75 2.87 15.12 -14.24
N SER A 76 1.82 14.78 -13.50
CA SER A 76 1.86 13.75 -12.46
C SER A 76 0.68 12.77 -12.55
N PRO A 77 0.87 11.51 -12.12
CA PRO A 77 -0.21 10.55 -11.90
C PRO A 77 -1.11 10.95 -10.72
N ALA A 78 -2.29 10.34 -10.64
CA ALA A 78 -3.36 10.70 -9.71
C ALA A 78 -3.01 10.50 -8.22
N ASP A 79 -2.03 9.65 -7.90
CA ASP A 79 -1.53 9.46 -6.53
C ASP A 79 -0.70 10.66 -6.01
N LEU A 80 -0.35 11.60 -6.89
CA LEU A 80 0.46 12.76 -6.51
C LEU A 80 -0.28 14.09 -6.58
N TYR A 81 -1.51 14.15 -7.06
CA TYR A 81 -2.26 15.41 -7.16
C TYR A 81 -3.68 15.28 -6.63
N THR A 82 -4.26 16.40 -6.22
CA THR A 82 -5.66 16.48 -5.79
C THR A 82 -6.44 17.51 -6.63
N ALA A 83 -7.75 17.65 -6.39
CA ALA A 83 -8.54 18.70 -7.02
C ALA A 83 -8.06 20.10 -6.56
N GLU A 84 -7.61 20.20 -5.32
CA GLU A 84 -7.10 21.40 -4.67
C GLU A 84 -5.79 21.84 -5.31
N THR A 85 -4.83 20.92 -5.54
CA THR A 85 -3.54 21.28 -6.16
C THR A 85 -3.72 21.82 -7.58
N ASN A 86 -4.59 21.21 -8.38
CA ASN A 86 -4.95 21.71 -9.71
C ASN A 86 -5.66 23.08 -9.63
N SER A 87 -6.56 23.26 -8.67
CA SER A 87 -7.27 24.54 -8.49
C SER A 87 -6.34 25.66 -8.01
N ARG A 88 -5.36 25.33 -7.16
CA ARG A 88 -4.33 26.28 -6.70
C ARG A 88 -3.45 26.74 -7.87
N ALA A 89 -3.11 25.84 -8.80
CA ALA A 89 -2.42 26.20 -10.04
C ALA A 89 -3.25 27.17 -10.90
N ASN A 90 -4.57 26.96 -10.97
CA ASN A 90 -5.50 27.87 -11.68
C ASN A 90 -5.57 29.25 -11.01
N TYR A 91 -5.64 29.32 -9.68
CA TYR A 91 -5.62 30.59 -8.93
C TYR A 91 -4.41 31.47 -9.32
N TYR A 92 -3.25 30.85 -9.53
CA TYR A 92 -2.03 31.53 -9.96
C TYR A 92 -1.87 31.71 -11.47
N ASN A 93 -2.81 31.21 -12.28
CA ASN A 93 -2.71 31.13 -13.74
C ASN A 93 -1.41 30.44 -14.21
N VAL A 94 -1.07 29.30 -13.61
CA VAL A 94 0.15 28.56 -13.96
C VAL A 94 -0.03 27.91 -15.33
N SER A 95 0.84 28.30 -16.27
CA SER A 95 0.83 27.79 -17.66
C SER A 95 2.09 27.00 -18.03
N GLY A 96 3.06 26.91 -17.13
CA GLY A 96 4.34 26.23 -17.36
C GLY A 96 4.92 25.64 -16.08
N TYR A 97 5.69 24.57 -16.23
CA TYR A 97 6.28 23.82 -15.12
C TYR A 97 7.81 23.70 -15.32
N PRO A 98 8.62 23.92 -14.26
CA PRO A 98 8.19 24.36 -12.93
C PRO A 98 7.78 25.84 -12.93
N THR A 99 6.88 26.20 -12.02
CA THR A 99 6.62 27.60 -11.65
C THR A 99 6.69 27.72 -10.13
N VAL A 100 7.38 28.72 -9.62
CA VAL A 100 7.55 28.97 -8.19
C VAL A 100 6.94 30.31 -7.83
N ARG A 101 6.11 30.33 -6.78
CA ARG A 101 5.59 31.53 -6.14
C ARG A 101 6.23 31.69 -4.76
N THR A 102 7.03 32.74 -4.59
CA THR A 102 7.60 33.10 -3.29
C THR A 102 6.69 34.12 -2.62
N ASP A 103 6.22 33.81 -1.41
CA ASP A 103 5.20 34.56 -0.67
C ASP A 103 3.97 34.91 -1.53
N GLY A 104 3.61 33.99 -2.44
CA GLY A 104 2.52 34.07 -3.41
C GLY A 104 2.67 35.13 -4.51
N ALA A 105 3.15 36.33 -4.19
CA ALA A 105 3.21 37.45 -5.13
C ALA A 105 4.36 37.36 -6.14
N MET A 106 5.53 36.83 -5.74
CA MET A 106 6.72 36.82 -6.57
C MET A 106 6.79 35.55 -7.43
N CYS A 107 6.74 35.70 -8.76
CA CYS A 107 6.80 34.57 -9.68
C CYS A 107 8.23 34.34 -10.23
N VAL A 108 8.62 33.08 -10.37
CA VAL A 108 9.63 32.61 -11.34
C VAL A 108 9.01 31.42 -12.07
N SER A 109 9.07 31.46 -13.40
CA SER A 109 8.67 30.33 -14.23
C SER A 109 9.88 29.86 -15.03
N GLY A 110 10.04 28.55 -15.12
CA GLY A 110 11.20 27.91 -15.71
C GLY A 110 12.14 27.29 -14.66
N GLY A 111 12.87 26.28 -15.10
CA GLY A 111 13.80 25.52 -14.29
C GLY A 111 14.88 24.91 -15.20
N GLY A 112 15.24 23.66 -14.94
CA GLY A 112 16.18 22.90 -15.75
C GLY A 112 16.35 21.47 -15.25
N PRO A 113 17.16 20.65 -15.95
CA PRO A 113 17.53 19.34 -15.44
C PRO A 113 18.33 19.48 -14.14
N ALA A 114 18.49 18.39 -13.38
CA ALA A 114 19.13 18.39 -12.05
C ALA A 114 20.46 19.18 -11.99
N SER A 115 21.28 19.10 -13.03
CA SER A 115 22.55 19.85 -13.15
C SER A 115 22.44 21.38 -13.10
N TYR A 116 21.22 21.95 -13.23
CA TYR A 116 20.95 23.39 -13.18
C TYR A 116 20.49 23.87 -11.79
N ALA A 117 20.51 23.01 -10.77
CA ALA A 117 20.09 23.37 -9.41
C ALA A 117 20.81 24.61 -8.87
N ASP A 118 22.14 24.67 -9.03
CA ASP A 118 22.96 25.78 -8.56
C ASP A 118 22.61 27.13 -9.23
N PRO A 119 22.55 27.24 -10.56
CA PRO A 119 22.07 28.45 -11.22
C PRO A 119 20.67 28.89 -10.77
N ILE A 120 19.74 27.94 -10.62
CA ILE A 120 18.36 28.24 -10.19
C ILE A 120 18.34 28.77 -8.75
N TYR A 121 19.08 28.12 -7.85
CA TYR A 121 19.20 28.54 -6.46
C TYR A 121 19.77 29.97 -6.35
N GLN A 122 20.93 30.21 -6.96
CA GLN A 122 21.67 31.47 -6.82
C GLN A 122 20.96 32.65 -7.51
N SER A 123 20.36 32.41 -8.67
CA SER A 123 19.81 33.51 -9.49
C SER A 123 18.36 33.84 -9.16
N TYR A 124 17.61 32.89 -8.61
CA TYR A 124 16.16 33.03 -8.45
C TYR A 124 15.67 32.75 -7.04
N LEU A 125 15.99 31.59 -6.46
CA LEU A 125 15.43 31.20 -5.16
C LEU A 125 15.99 32.06 -4.03
N LEU A 126 17.32 32.14 -3.90
CA LEU A 126 17.98 32.87 -2.81
C LEU A 126 17.71 34.39 -2.83
N PRO A 127 17.76 35.11 -3.97
CA PRO A 127 17.43 36.53 -4.00
C PRO A 127 15.98 36.82 -3.58
N LYS A 128 15.02 35.99 -3.98
CA LYS A 128 13.62 36.12 -3.56
C LYS A 128 13.43 35.82 -2.08
N TYR A 129 14.15 34.84 -1.54
CA TYR A 129 14.17 34.57 -0.12
C TYR A 129 14.61 35.81 0.67
N ASN A 130 15.76 36.38 0.31
CA ASN A 130 16.31 37.56 0.98
C ASN A 130 15.37 38.76 0.91
N GLN A 131 14.64 38.92 -0.21
CA GLN A 131 13.63 39.97 -0.35
C GLN A 131 12.39 39.71 0.54
N ALA A 132 11.94 38.45 0.64
CA ALA A 132 10.76 38.08 1.40
C ALA A 132 11.01 38.14 2.91
N ILE A 133 12.08 37.50 3.40
CA ILE A 133 12.38 37.37 4.83
C ILE A 133 12.69 38.73 5.49
N ALA A 134 13.15 39.72 4.71
CA ALA A 134 13.42 41.07 5.21
C ALA A 134 12.15 41.90 5.49
N LYS A 135 10.97 41.45 5.03
CA LYS A 135 9.69 42.10 5.35
C LYS A 135 9.28 41.75 6.79
N THR A 136 8.62 42.68 7.47
CA THR A 136 7.95 42.38 8.75
C THR A 136 6.53 41.88 8.51
N SER A 137 5.96 41.21 9.51
CA SER A 137 4.61 40.65 9.47
C SER A 137 3.70 41.30 10.52
N PRO A 138 2.45 41.64 10.18
CA PRO A 138 1.47 42.07 11.16
C PRO A 138 0.78 40.89 11.88
N TYR A 139 1.19 39.64 11.63
CA TYR A 139 0.58 38.43 12.18
C TYR A 139 1.62 37.47 12.79
N THR A 140 1.22 36.77 13.85
CA THR A 140 1.86 35.52 14.30
C THR A 140 0.89 34.36 14.08
N ILE A 141 1.42 33.15 13.86
CA ILE A 141 0.61 31.94 13.70
C ILE A 141 1.19 30.88 14.63
N GLU A 142 0.36 30.35 15.53
CA GLU A 142 0.73 29.25 16.41
C GLU A 142 -0.02 28.00 15.97
N LEU A 143 0.70 26.90 15.74
CA LEU A 143 0.11 25.60 15.41
C LEU A 143 0.10 24.70 16.64
N TYR A 144 -1.06 24.10 16.91
CA TYR A 144 -1.26 23.05 17.90
C TYR A 144 -1.82 21.82 17.20
N ILE A 145 -1.17 20.67 17.40
CA ILE A 145 -1.61 19.39 16.85
C ILE A 145 -2.02 18.51 18.04
N ASP A 146 -3.27 18.05 18.03
CA ASP A 146 -3.73 17.01 18.93
C ASP A 146 -3.35 15.65 18.35
N ALA A 147 -2.32 15.03 18.90
CA ALA A 147 -1.81 13.74 18.44
C ALA A 147 -2.83 12.60 18.57
N GLN A 148 -3.81 12.69 19.48
CA GLN A 148 -4.82 11.64 19.67
C GLN A 148 -5.87 11.66 18.57
N SER A 149 -6.31 12.85 18.15
CA SER A 149 -7.36 13.03 17.14
C SER A 149 -6.83 13.32 15.73
N GLY A 150 -5.57 13.75 15.61
CA GLY A 150 -4.99 14.32 14.39
C GLY A 150 -5.58 15.69 14.02
N GLU A 151 -6.27 16.34 14.96
CA GLU A 151 -6.78 17.69 14.80
C GLU A 151 -5.64 18.70 14.84
N VAL A 152 -5.67 19.66 13.92
CA VAL A 152 -4.72 20.78 13.86
C VAL A 152 -5.47 22.08 14.08
N THR A 153 -5.06 22.81 15.11
CA THR A 153 -5.56 24.14 15.42
C THR A 153 -4.49 25.19 15.16
N ALA A 154 -4.77 26.13 14.28
CA ALA A 154 -3.96 27.33 14.07
C ALA A 154 -4.57 28.52 14.80
N THR A 155 -3.81 29.15 15.70
CA THR A 155 -4.18 30.43 16.32
C THR A 155 -3.42 31.56 15.66
N VAL A 156 -4.14 32.45 14.99
CA VAL A 156 -3.60 33.60 14.28
C VAL A 156 -3.84 34.85 15.11
N ASN A 157 -2.77 35.53 15.51
CA ASN A 157 -2.84 36.79 16.27
C ASN A 157 -2.42 37.96 15.39
N LYS A 158 -3.25 39.01 15.35
CA LYS A 158 -2.94 40.30 14.75
C LYS A 158 -2.14 41.13 15.75
N VAL A 159 -0.86 41.35 15.43
CA VAL A 159 0.09 42.07 16.29
C VAL A 159 0.48 43.44 15.73
N GLY A 160 0.25 43.65 14.43
CA GLY A 160 0.54 44.87 13.69
C GLY A 160 -0.66 45.48 12.98
N ASP A 161 -0.43 46.64 12.35
CA ASP A 161 -1.42 47.28 11.50
C ASP A 161 -1.52 46.58 10.13
N VAL A 162 -2.76 46.39 9.68
CA VAL A 162 -3.06 45.62 8.47
C VAL A 162 -3.86 46.51 7.51
N ALA A 163 -3.24 46.88 6.40
CA ALA A 163 -3.91 47.60 5.30
C ALA A 163 -4.60 46.64 4.30
N ALA A 164 -4.42 45.33 4.46
CA ALA A 164 -4.91 44.32 3.54
C ALA A 164 -6.40 44.04 3.74
N ASN A 165 -7.14 43.97 2.63
CA ASN A 165 -8.50 43.45 2.56
C ASN A 165 -8.51 42.06 1.89
N ASN A 166 -9.60 41.31 2.02
CA ASN A 166 -9.74 39.96 1.44
C ASN A 166 -8.63 38.99 1.90
N LEU A 167 -8.40 38.97 3.21
CA LEU A 167 -7.47 38.06 3.85
C LEU A 167 -8.05 36.67 3.99
N ARG A 168 -7.21 35.68 3.74
CA ARG A 168 -7.54 34.28 3.91
C ARG A 168 -6.44 33.54 4.64
N PHE A 169 -6.85 32.62 5.50
CA PHE A 169 -5.99 31.65 6.14
C PHE A 169 -6.00 30.35 5.33
N PHE A 170 -4.83 29.74 5.20
CA PHE A 170 -4.64 28.48 4.49
C PHE A 170 -3.82 27.53 5.33
N MET A 171 -4.13 26.24 5.22
CA MET A 171 -3.38 25.16 5.83
C MET A 171 -3.26 24.01 4.83
N VAL A 172 -2.06 23.44 4.71
CA VAL A 172 -1.81 22.27 3.87
C VAL A 172 -0.98 21.26 4.61
N MET A 173 -1.18 20.00 4.26
CA MET A 173 -0.31 18.90 4.65
C MET A 173 0.58 18.53 3.46
N THR A 174 1.88 18.43 3.72
CA THR A 174 2.86 17.92 2.76
C THR A 174 3.41 16.57 3.21
N GLU A 175 3.91 15.78 2.27
CA GLU A 175 4.67 14.54 2.52
C GLU A 175 6.00 14.61 1.76
N SER A 176 7.06 14.12 2.42
CA SER A 176 8.43 14.07 1.89
C SER A 176 8.97 12.63 1.82
N HIS A 177 10.19 12.46 1.30
CA HIS A 177 10.87 11.15 1.17
C HIS A 177 10.10 10.08 0.39
N ILE A 178 9.15 10.49 -0.46
CA ILE A 178 8.32 9.59 -1.25
C ILE A 178 9.19 8.94 -2.33
N GLN A 179 9.43 7.64 -2.21
CA GLN A 179 10.28 6.89 -3.14
C GLN A 179 9.63 6.78 -4.53
N ARG A 180 10.14 7.54 -5.49
CA ARG A 180 9.67 7.61 -6.88
C ARG A 180 10.81 8.06 -7.80
N ALA A 181 11.07 7.29 -8.85
CA ALA A 181 11.94 7.73 -9.92
C ALA A 181 11.30 8.89 -10.70
N TRP A 182 11.94 10.05 -10.74
CA TRP A 182 11.52 11.18 -11.57
C TRP A 182 12.72 11.92 -12.17
N GLN A 183 12.86 11.91 -13.50
CA GLN A 183 13.87 12.71 -14.22
C GLN A 183 15.31 12.65 -13.65
N GLY A 184 15.72 11.49 -13.12
CA GLY A 184 17.05 11.28 -12.54
C GLY A 184 17.18 11.48 -11.02
N LEU A 185 16.11 11.84 -10.30
CA LEU A 185 16.06 11.73 -8.83
C LEU A 185 15.22 10.51 -8.43
N SER A 186 15.42 10.05 -7.19
CA SER A 186 14.79 8.85 -6.61
C SER A 186 13.66 9.16 -5.63
N GLU A 187 13.46 10.42 -5.28
CA GLU A 187 12.49 10.83 -4.26
C GLU A 187 11.81 12.16 -4.61
N LEU A 188 10.63 12.35 -4.01
CA LEU A 188 9.85 13.59 -4.03
C LEU A 188 9.73 14.13 -2.60
N ASN A 189 9.82 15.46 -2.47
CA ASN A 189 9.74 16.15 -1.19
C ASN A 189 8.68 17.24 -1.22
N PHE A 190 8.06 17.50 -0.07
CA PHE A 190 7.03 18.53 0.16
C PHE A 190 5.77 18.38 -0.70
N VAL A 191 5.45 17.18 -1.17
CA VAL A 191 4.29 16.96 -2.05
C VAL A 191 3.02 17.26 -1.26
N VAL A 192 2.20 18.18 -1.76
CA VAL A 192 0.92 18.52 -1.10
C VAL A 192 -0.03 17.34 -1.21
N ARG A 193 -0.47 16.83 -0.05
CA ARG A 193 -1.44 15.74 0.09
C ARG A 193 -2.85 16.24 0.31
N ASP A 194 -2.99 17.31 1.06
CA ASP A 194 -4.29 17.90 1.34
C ASP A 194 -4.19 19.41 1.61
N MET A 195 -5.29 20.12 1.42
CA MET A 195 -5.42 21.55 1.64
C MET A 195 -6.76 21.84 2.31
N LEU A 196 -6.72 22.16 3.59
CA LEU A 196 -7.92 22.31 4.42
C LEU A 196 -8.37 23.77 4.56
N PRO A 197 -9.69 24.02 4.62
CA PRO A 197 -10.77 23.05 4.37
C PRO A 197 -10.96 22.75 2.87
N ASN A 198 -10.32 23.54 1.98
CA ASN A 198 -10.25 23.35 0.53
C ASN A 198 -9.31 24.39 -0.10
N GLN A 199 -9.21 24.39 -1.43
CA GLN A 199 -8.33 25.29 -2.21
C GLN A 199 -8.53 26.79 -1.98
N ASN A 200 -9.71 27.19 -1.49
CA ASN A 200 -10.03 28.61 -1.29
C ASN A 200 -9.58 29.11 0.09
N GLY A 201 -9.19 28.24 1.02
CA GLY A 201 -8.89 28.61 2.40
C GLY A 201 -10.07 29.24 3.13
N ILE A 202 -9.82 29.78 4.31
CA ILE A 202 -10.82 30.36 5.20
C ILE A 202 -10.74 31.88 5.14
N THR A 203 -11.85 32.57 4.90
CA THR A 203 -11.90 34.04 4.97
C THR A 203 -11.67 34.50 6.41
N MET A 204 -10.71 35.39 6.62
CA MET A 204 -10.43 35.97 7.93
C MET A 204 -11.36 37.14 8.25
N THR A 205 -11.65 37.32 9.54
CA THR A 205 -12.33 38.49 10.09
C THR A 205 -11.31 39.55 10.54
N ASP A 206 -11.81 40.71 11.00
CA ASP A 206 -10.97 41.76 11.59
C ASP A 206 -10.66 41.54 13.08
N GLU A 207 -11.00 40.37 13.65
CA GLU A 207 -10.72 40.04 15.05
C GLU A 207 -9.22 39.93 15.33
N GLU A 208 -8.82 40.33 16.55
CA GLU A 208 -7.41 40.34 16.97
C GLU A 208 -6.80 38.94 17.06
N THR A 209 -7.58 37.95 17.48
CA THR A 209 -7.16 36.56 17.58
C THR A 209 -8.24 35.70 16.95
N GLN A 210 -7.85 34.80 16.05
CA GLN A 210 -8.74 33.87 15.37
C GLN A 210 -8.14 32.47 15.44
N SER A 211 -8.97 31.47 15.71
CA SER A 211 -8.55 30.06 15.72
C SER A 211 -9.24 29.30 14.59
N PHE A 212 -8.45 28.53 13.84
CA PHE A 212 -8.91 27.69 12.74
C PHE A 212 -8.56 26.26 13.07
N THR A 213 -9.56 25.39 13.11
CA THR A 213 -9.41 24.00 13.53
C THR A 213 -9.90 23.10 12.40
N GLU A 214 -9.03 22.20 11.96
CA GLU A 214 -9.28 21.27 10.86
C GLU A 214 -8.64 19.92 11.19
N THR A 215 -9.03 18.86 10.48
CA THR A 215 -8.50 17.50 10.70
C THR A 215 -7.93 16.95 9.39
N PHE A 216 -6.64 16.59 9.39
CA PHE A 216 -6.03 15.85 8.28
C PHE A 216 -6.21 14.35 8.49
N ASP A 217 -6.44 13.63 7.39
CA ASP A 217 -6.42 12.17 7.37
C ASP A 217 -5.00 11.68 7.12
N LEU A 218 -4.34 11.21 8.19
CA LEU A 218 -2.95 10.74 8.17
C LEU A 218 -2.82 9.21 8.05
N ARG A 219 -3.93 8.48 7.97
CA ARG A 219 -3.96 7.00 7.95
C ARG A 219 -3.08 6.38 6.86
N GLU A 220 -2.97 7.04 5.70
CA GLU A 220 -2.22 6.52 4.56
C GLU A 220 -0.76 7.01 4.50
N TYR A 221 -0.36 7.93 5.37
CA TYR A 221 0.94 8.62 5.29
C TYR A 221 1.84 8.28 6.48
N ASP A 222 3.16 8.33 6.28
CA ASP A 222 4.07 8.33 7.42
C ASP A 222 4.09 9.72 8.05
N ARG A 223 3.56 9.86 9.26
CA ARG A 223 3.55 11.16 9.94
C ARG A 223 4.96 11.76 10.09
N THR A 224 6.01 10.93 10.17
CA THR A 224 7.38 11.43 10.30
C THR A 224 7.92 12.07 9.01
N ASP A 225 7.28 11.80 7.87
CA ASP A 225 7.57 12.42 6.58
C ASP A 225 6.63 13.59 6.27
N CYS A 226 5.68 13.90 7.16
CA CYS A 226 4.68 14.93 6.96
C CYS A 226 5.01 16.26 7.67
N GLU A 227 4.67 17.37 7.02
CA GLU A 227 4.69 18.70 7.62
C GLU A 227 3.33 19.39 7.41
N ILE A 228 2.90 20.17 8.40
CA ILE A 228 1.81 21.13 8.23
C ILE A 228 2.40 22.49 7.89
N VAL A 229 1.92 23.10 6.81
CA VAL A 229 2.27 24.46 6.41
C VAL A 229 1.04 25.33 6.46
N ALA A 230 1.11 26.44 7.19
CA ALA A 230 0.00 27.37 7.37
C ALA A 230 0.42 28.81 7.06
N TRP A 231 -0.48 29.59 6.46
CA TRP A 231 -0.17 30.98 6.12
C TRP A 231 -1.39 31.88 6.04
N VAL A 232 -1.16 33.17 6.23
CA VAL A 232 -2.12 34.25 5.97
C VAL A 232 -1.78 34.89 4.64
N GLN A 233 -2.75 35.02 3.73
CA GLN A 233 -2.57 35.60 2.40
C GLN A 233 -3.68 36.59 2.06
N ASN A 234 -3.29 37.73 1.47
CA ASN A 234 -4.24 38.58 0.75
C ASN A 234 -4.60 37.90 -0.57
N TYR A 235 -5.85 37.46 -0.69
CA TYR A 235 -6.28 36.63 -1.80
C TYR A 235 -6.38 37.39 -3.14
N SER A 236 -6.46 38.72 -3.11
CA SER A 236 -6.50 39.54 -4.32
C SER A 236 -5.09 39.85 -4.86
N SER A 237 -4.19 40.31 -3.99
CA SER A 237 -2.80 40.65 -4.37
C SER A 237 -1.88 39.43 -4.42
N ARG A 238 -2.30 38.31 -3.82
CA ARG A 238 -1.54 37.07 -3.62
C ARG A 238 -0.41 37.20 -2.60
N GLU A 239 -0.23 38.34 -1.95
CA GLU A 239 0.83 38.51 -0.97
C GLU A 239 0.55 37.69 0.29
N VAL A 240 1.53 36.85 0.66
CA VAL A 240 1.56 36.14 1.93
C VAL A 240 2.10 37.10 3.01
N LEU A 241 1.40 37.20 4.13
CA LEU A 241 1.70 38.10 5.24
C LEU A 241 2.42 37.43 6.41
N GLN A 242 2.24 36.12 6.60
CA GLN A 242 3.02 35.28 7.51
C GLN A 242 2.86 33.84 7.04
N ALA A 243 3.91 33.04 7.18
CA ALA A 243 3.86 31.60 6.97
C ALA A 243 4.62 30.92 8.08
N VAL A 244 4.11 29.77 8.52
CA VAL A 244 4.73 28.89 9.51
C VAL A 244 4.65 27.46 9.01
N LYS A 245 5.52 26.61 9.54
CA LYS A 245 5.46 25.18 9.32
C LYS A 245 5.71 24.42 10.60
N PHE A 246 5.22 23.19 10.67
CA PHE A 246 5.46 22.28 11.78
C PHE A 246 5.68 20.88 11.22
N SER A 247 6.83 20.26 11.53
CA SER A 247 7.07 18.86 11.18
C SER A 247 6.35 17.95 12.16
N LEU A 248 5.55 17.02 11.65
CA LEU A 248 4.86 16.05 12.50
C LEU A 248 5.85 15.04 13.12
N ALA A 249 7.07 14.92 12.59
CA ALA A 249 8.17 14.19 13.23
C ALA A 249 8.61 14.79 14.58
N ASP A 250 8.40 16.10 14.78
CA ASP A 250 8.78 16.82 15.99
C ASP A 250 7.75 16.66 17.13
N LEU A 251 6.63 15.96 16.89
CA LEU A 251 5.72 15.55 17.95
C LEU A 251 6.45 14.59 18.90
N ALA A 252 6.67 15.05 20.14
CA ALA A 252 7.35 14.27 21.16
C ALA A 252 6.41 13.20 21.72
N MET A 253 6.63 11.96 21.30
CA MET A 253 5.76 10.82 21.63
C MET A 253 6.65 9.68 22.09
N ASP A 254 6.45 9.21 23.32
CA ASP A 254 7.29 8.15 23.88
C ASP A 254 6.84 6.77 23.40
N ASN A 255 5.53 6.50 23.42
CA ASN A 255 4.94 5.22 22.99
C ASN A 255 4.16 5.48 21.72
N ASP A 256 4.74 5.14 20.57
CA ASP A 256 4.14 5.39 19.26
C ASP A 256 4.58 4.29 18.28
N VAL A 257 3.64 3.45 17.87
CA VAL A 257 3.84 2.41 16.88
C VAL A 257 3.04 2.75 15.63
N ARG A 258 3.59 2.39 14.47
CA ARG A 258 2.84 2.47 13.20
C ARG A 258 2.73 1.09 12.59
N ILE A 259 1.51 0.73 12.17
CA ILE A 259 1.30 -0.42 11.29
C ILE A 259 1.72 0.01 9.88
N ARG A 260 2.80 -0.57 9.36
CA ARG A 260 3.31 -0.23 8.02
C ARG A 260 2.55 -0.94 6.91
N GLU A 261 2.40 -2.24 7.08
CA GLU A 261 1.80 -3.12 6.10
C GLU A 261 1.34 -4.41 6.77
N VAL A 262 0.39 -5.10 6.12
CA VAL A 262 -0.10 -6.40 6.54
C VAL A 262 0.10 -7.37 5.40
N ASN A 263 0.94 -8.36 5.65
CA ASN A 263 1.42 -9.35 4.70
C ASN A 263 0.85 -10.74 5.00
N ASP A 264 1.11 -11.68 4.10
CA ASP A 264 0.88 -13.12 4.27
C ASP A 264 -0.57 -13.51 4.64
N MET A 265 -1.55 -12.67 4.25
CA MET A 265 -2.96 -12.87 4.60
C MET A 265 -3.79 -13.40 3.42
N VAL A 266 -4.66 -14.37 3.70
CA VAL A 266 -5.70 -14.80 2.76
C VAL A 266 -6.73 -13.69 2.60
N THR A 267 -6.87 -13.17 1.39
CA THR A 267 -7.92 -12.18 1.08
C THR A 267 -9.12 -12.79 0.40
N ASN A 268 -9.00 -13.97 -0.23
CA ASN A 268 -10.11 -14.72 -0.81
C ASN A 268 -10.53 -15.84 0.17
N LEU A 269 -11.64 -15.68 0.89
CA LEU A 269 -12.01 -16.56 1.99
C LEU A 269 -13.27 -17.40 1.68
N CYS A 270 -13.20 -18.69 1.96
CA CYS A 270 -14.38 -19.53 2.23
C CYS A 270 -14.34 -20.16 3.61
N SER A 271 -13.16 -20.21 4.24
CA SER A 271 -12.98 -20.81 5.57
C SER A 271 -13.38 -19.88 6.71
N GLY A 272 -13.44 -18.57 6.45
CA GLY A 272 -13.57 -17.54 7.48
C GLY A 272 -12.29 -17.31 8.29
N LYS A 273 -11.20 -18.06 8.06
CA LYS A 273 -10.00 -18.01 8.92
C LYS A 273 -8.83 -17.26 8.30
N VAL A 274 -8.12 -16.48 9.11
CA VAL A 274 -6.98 -15.65 8.68
C VAL A 274 -5.80 -15.77 9.64
N SER A 275 -4.58 -15.55 9.12
CA SER A 275 -3.32 -15.57 9.88
C SER A 275 -2.37 -14.49 9.36
N PRO A 276 -2.64 -13.19 9.60
CA PRO A 276 -1.86 -12.10 9.02
C PRO A 276 -0.45 -12.01 9.62
N CYS A 277 0.47 -11.40 8.89
CA CYS A 277 1.78 -10.97 9.38
C CYS A 277 1.86 -9.44 9.33
N ILE A 278 1.95 -8.78 10.48
CA ILE A 278 1.87 -7.33 10.59
C ILE A 278 3.30 -6.76 10.67
N SER A 279 3.69 -5.92 9.72
CA SER A 279 4.95 -5.18 9.82
C SER A 279 4.74 -3.88 10.61
N ILE A 280 5.52 -3.69 11.65
CA ILE A 280 5.46 -2.51 12.53
C ILE A 280 6.79 -1.76 12.58
N ILE A 281 6.70 -0.46 12.81
CA ILE A 281 7.85 0.43 13.08
C ILE A 281 7.61 1.19 14.39
N ASN A 282 8.67 1.36 15.19
CA ASN A 282 8.62 2.21 16.37
C ASN A 282 8.89 3.68 16.00
N ASN A 283 7.87 4.51 15.98
CA ASN A 283 7.99 5.96 15.76
C ASN A 283 8.24 6.73 17.07
N GLY A 284 7.99 6.08 18.21
CA GLY A 284 8.15 6.62 19.55
C GLY A 284 9.60 6.75 20.00
N ASN A 285 9.82 7.60 21.01
CA ASN A 285 11.15 7.80 21.62
C ASN A 285 11.52 6.70 22.62
N ALA A 286 10.54 6.02 23.22
CA ALA A 286 10.78 4.88 24.09
C ALA A 286 10.93 3.60 23.25
N ASN A 287 11.75 2.66 23.72
CA ASN A 287 11.79 1.34 23.09
C ASN A 287 10.41 0.66 23.20
N LEU A 288 9.96 0.07 22.10
CA LEU A 288 8.75 -0.73 22.03
C LEU A 288 9.00 -2.06 22.74
N LYS A 289 8.33 -2.28 23.86
CA LYS A 289 8.38 -3.51 24.65
C LYS A 289 7.16 -4.39 24.46
N SER A 290 6.01 -3.79 24.17
CA SER A 290 4.79 -4.54 23.86
C SER A 290 3.84 -3.75 22.97
N VAL A 291 3.05 -4.45 22.16
CA VAL A 291 1.94 -3.90 21.37
C VAL A 291 0.73 -4.82 21.47
N LEU A 292 -0.42 -4.28 21.85
CA LEU A 292 -1.69 -5.01 21.85
C LEU A 292 -2.44 -4.72 20.55
N PHE A 293 -2.51 -5.72 19.69
CA PHE A 293 -3.33 -5.68 18.48
C PHE A 293 -4.76 -6.14 18.79
N THR A 294 -5.73 -5.41 18.27
CA THR A 294 -7.15 -5.77 18.27
C THR A 294 -7.62 -5.95 16.83
N PHE A 295 -8.29 -7.07 16.55
CA PHE A 295 -8.84 -7.40 15.25
C PHE A 295 -10.36 -7.25 15.31
N LYS A 296 -10.96 -6.52 14.38
CA LYS A 296 -12.40 -6.22 14.37
C LYS A 296 -13.09 -6.57 13.06
N ASP A 297 -14.40 -6.82 13.15
CA ASP A 297 -15.31 -7.12 12.03
C ASP A 297 -15.79 -5.86 11.29
N ASP A 298 -16.68 -6.07 10.31
CA ASP A 298 -17.33 -5.01 9.53
C ASP A 298 -18.06 -3.94 10.38
N ASN A 299 -18.44 -4.28 11.61
CA ASN A 299 -19.18 -3.42 12.53
C ASN A 299 -18.29 -2.89 13.66
N GLU A 300 -16.97 -3.00 13.53
CA GLU A 300 -15.97 -2.62 14.53
C GLU A 300 -16.05 -3.41 15.85
N ASN A 301 -16.71 -4.57 15.87
CA ASN A 301 -16.69 -5.44 17.05
C ASN A 301 -15.35 -6.18 17.12
N ALA A 302 -14.72 -6.18 18.30
CA ALA A 302 -13.51 -6.97 18.53
C ALA A 302 -13.80 -8.48 18.40
N ILE A 303 -13.02 -9.14 17.55
CA ILE A 303 -13.06 -10.57 17.26
C ILE A 303 -11.93 -11.29 18.01
N GLU A 304 -10.72 -10.75 17.95
CA GLU A 304 -9.51 -11.36 18.50
C GLU A 304 -8.55 -10.29 19.01
N THR A 305 -7.65 -10.66 19.91
CA THR A 305 -6.56 -9.78 20.38
C THR A 305 -5.24 -10.52 20.44
N PHE A 306 -4.15 -9.85 20.10
CA PHE A 306 -2.81 -10.43 20.16
C PHE A 306 -1.83 -9.47 20.84
N LEU A 307 -1.15 -9.94 21.89
CA LEU A 307 -0.09 -9.20 22.55
C LEU A 307 1.26 -9.60 21.98
N TRP A 308 1.89 -8.69 21.26
CA TRP A 308 3.31 -8.81 20.90
C TRP A 308 4.18 -8.28 22.04
N GLU A 309 5.30 -8.96 22.31
CA GLU A 309 6.34 -8.53 23.25
C GLU A 309 7.72 -8.56 22.58
N GLY A 310 8.57 -7.57 22.86
CA GLY A 310 9.88 -7.45 22.24
C GLY A 310 10.75 -6.31 22.77
N ASP A 311 11.70 -5.86 21.95
CA ASP A 311 12.54 -4.69 22.22
C ASP A 311 12.95 -4.03 20.90
N LEU A 312 12.15 -3.05 20.46
CA LEU A 312 12.36 -2.33 19.20
C LEU A 312 12.79 -0.89 19.50
N ALA A 313 13.99 -0.49 19.11
CA ALA A 313 14.43 0.89 19.24
C ALA A 313 13.70 1.81 18.25
N LYS A 314 13.75 3.12 18.47
CA LYS A 314 13.15 4.11 17.55
C LYS A 314 13.67 3.91 16.12
N GLY A 315 12.74 3.87 15.16
CA GLY A 315 13.00 3.67 13.74
C GLY A 315 13.30 2.23 13.33
N GLU A 316 13.41 1.29 14.28
CA GLU A 316 13.54 -0.13 13.95
C GLU A 316 12.18 -0.74 13.59
N MET A 317 12.23 -1.81 12.79
CA MET A 317 11.07 -2.51 12.26
C MET A 317 11.10 -3.99 12.63
N THR A 318 9.93 -4.60 12.74
CA THR A 318 9.78 -6.05 12.87
C THR A 318 8.49 -6.53 12.24
N ASP A 319 8.50 -7.78 11.80
CA ASP A 319 7.30 -8.49 11.33
C ASP A 319 6.71 -9.30 12.50
N VAL A 320 5.39 -9.21 12.70
CA VAL A 320 4.65 -9.87 13.79
C VAL A 320 3.69 -10.89 13.19
N ALA A 321 4.02 -12.18 13.33
CA ALA A 321 3.15 -13.27 12.87
C ALA A 321 1.99 -13.49 13.83
N ILE A 322 0.76 -13.34 13.34
CA ILE A 322 -0.46 -13.54 14.11
C ILE A 322 -0.94 -14.99 13.91
N PRO A 323 -1.21 -15.73 15.01
CA PRO A 323 -1.81 -17.06 14.92
C PRO A 323 -3.14 -17.05 14.17
N GLU A 324 -3.52 -18.18 13.56
CA GLU A 324 -4.80 -18.27 12.85
C GLU A 324 -6.00 -18.02 13.78
N PHE A 325 -6.95 -17.20 13.35
CA PHE A 325 -8.22 -16.93 14.03
C PHE A 325 -9.38 -16.81 13.04
N ASP A 326 -10.62 -16.86 13.56
CA ASP A 326 -11.86 -16.91 12.78
C ASP A 326 -12.51 -15.53 12.68
N LEU A 327 -12.72 -15.03 11.46
CA LEU A 327 -13.45 -13.80 11.12
C LEU A 327 -14.94 -14.01 10.85
N ALA A 328 -15.43 -15.23 11.03
CA ALA A 328 -16.77 -15.66 10.68
C ALA A 328 -17.10 -15.31 9.20
N SER A 329 -18.21 -14.60 8.98
CA SER A 329 -18.65 -14.17 7.64
C SER A 329 -18.29 -12.71 7.34
N SER A 330 -17.29 -12.14 8.00
CA SER A 330 -16.95 -10.73 7.81
C SER A 330 -16.34 -10.48 6.43
N THR A 331 -16.64 -9.32 5.85
CA THR A 331 -16.07 -8.87 4.57
C THR A 331 -14.89 -7.93 4.74
N LYS A 332 -14.57 -7.54 5.98
CA LYS A 332 -13.48 -6.64 6.33
C LYS A 332 -12.76 -7.13 7.56
N LEU A 333 -11.46 -6.94 7.57
CA LEU A 333 -10.64 -7.05 8.77
C LEU A 333 -10.08 -5.68 9.09
N ILE A 334 -10.45 -5.15 10.26
CA ILE A 334 -9.85 -3.94 10.80
C ILE A 334 -8.83 -4.36 11.86
N ILE A 335 -7.60 -3.90 11.72
CA ILE A 335 -6.48 -4.19 12.62
C ILE A 335 -6.09 -2.89 13.31
N GLU A 336 -6.08 -2.90 14.63
CA GLU A 336 -5.73 -1.73 15.43
C GLU A 336 -4.62 -2.07 16.43
N ALA A 337 -3.55 -1.29 16.45
CA ALA A 337 -2.65 -1.26 17.59
C ALA A 337 -3.26 -0.36 18.68
N THR A 338 -3.78 -0.98 19.74
CA THR A 338 -4.62 -0.31 20.75
C THR A 338 -3.85 0.13 21.99
N GLU A 339 -2.81 -0.62 22.38
CA GLU A 339 -1.94 -0.26 23.50
C GLU A 339 -0.47 -0.51 23.14
N VAL A 340 0.39 0.45 23.49
CA VAL A 340 1.85 0.35 23.36
C VAL A 340 2.47 0.47 24.74
N ASN A 341 3.31 -0.49 25.11
CA ASN A 341 3.95 -0.55 26.44
C ASN A 341 2.94 -0.48 27.60
N GLY A 342 1.71 -0.96 27.39
CA GLY A 342 0.62 -0.95 28.37
C GLY A 342 -0.04 0.41 28.59
N VAL A 343 0.17 1.37 27.69
CA VAL A 343 -0.55 2.65 27.66
C VAL A 343 -1.15 2.89 26.27
N ALA A 344 -2.04 3.88 26.15
CA ALA A 344 -2.56 4.29 24.84
C ALA A 344 -1.41 4.71 23.92
N ASP A 345 -1.53 4.33 22.65
CA ASP A 345 -0.60 4.79 21.64
C ASP A 345 -0.67 6.32 21.49
N GLY A 346 0.47 6.91 21.15
CA GLY A 346 0.60 8.33 21.00
C GLY A 346 -0.22 8.88 19.83
N PHE A 347 -0.26 8.18 18.69
CA PHE A 347 -0.83 8.67 17.43
C PHE A 347 -1.85 7.68 16.83
N LEU A 348 -3.10 7.73 17.29
CA LEU A 348 -4.09 6.70 16.92
C LEU A 348 -4.38 6.57 15.41
N GLN A 349 -4.13 7.60 14.60
CA GLN A 349 -4.44 7.53 13.17
C GLN A 349 -3.50 6.60 12.37
N ASP A 350 -2.26 6.34 12.79
CA ASP A 350 -1.34 5.45 12.07
C ASP A 350 -1.30 4.00 12.63
N ASN A 351 -2.24 3.72 13.53
CA ASN A 351 -2.41 2.43 14.20
C ASN A 351 -3.50 1.55 13.57
N VAL A 352 -4.23 2.05 12.57
CA VAL A 352 -5.40 1.38 12.00
C VAL A 352 -5.11 0.96 10.57
N CYS A 353 -5.32 -0.32 10.27
CA CYS A 353 -5.28 -0.87 8.92
C CYS A 353 -6.59 -1.59 8.62
N THR A 354 -7.21 -1.30 7.48
CA THR A 354 -8.44 -1.97 7.03
C THR A 354 -8.15 -2.77 5.77
N ILE A 355 -8.49 -4.06 5.82
CA ILE A 355 -8.29 -5.01 4.73
C ILE A 355 -9.66 -5.47 4.26
N GLU A 356 -9.93 -5.27 2.97
CA GLU A 356 -11.14 -5.78 2.32
C GLU A 356 -10.94 -7.25 1.93
N LEU A 357 -11.90 -8.08 2.32
CA LEU A 357 -11.94 -9.52 2.05
C LEU A 357 -12.84 -9.77 0.84
N LYS A 358 -12.44 -10.75 0.04
CA LYS A 358 -13.15 -11.22 -1.15
C LYS A 358 -13.65 -12.63 -0.87
N GLU A 359 -14.74 -13.00 -1.53
CA GLU A 359 -15.16 -14.40 -1.53
C GLU A 359 -14.09 -15.27 -2.22
N ALA A 360 -13.96 -16.51 -1.74
CA ALA A 360 -13.18 -17.53 -2.45
C ALA A 360 -13.77 -17.77 -3.84
N PHE A 361 -12.90 -18.09 -4.79
CA PHE A 361 -13.35 -18.49 -6.12
C PHE A 361 -14.00 -19.87 -6.08
N ASP A 362 -15.10 -20.01 -6.82
CA ASP A 362 -15.80 -21.29 -6.99
C ASP A 362 -15.14 -22.11 -8.09
N VAL A 363 -14.69 -23.31 -7.73
CA VAL A 363 -14.02 -24.28 -8.61
C VAL A 363 -14.79 -25.59 -8.60
N LYS A 364 -14.97 -26.20 -9.76
CA LYS A 364 -15.79 -27.41 -9.90
C LYS A 364 -14.96 -28.67 -9.68
N GLY A 365 -14.44 -28.87 -8.47
CA GLY A 365 -13.69 -30.06 -8.08
C GLY A 365 -12.26 -30.15 -8.65
N TYR A 366 -11.85 -29.17 -9.45
CA TYR A 366 -10.58 -29.20 -10.19
C TYR A 366 -10.02 -27.81 -10.44
N VAL A 367 -8.69 -27.71 -10.32
CA VAL A 367 -7.90 -26.53 -10.69
C VAL A 367 -6.59 -26.98 -11.33
N LYS A 368 -6.21 -26.35 -12.43
CA LYS A 368 -4.87 -26.49 -13.02
C LYS A 368 -3.95 -25.41 -12.45
N MET A 369 -2.88 -25.83 -11.77
CA MET A 369 -1.83 -24.95 -11.31
C MET A 369 -0.67 -24.94 -12.28
N GLN A 370 -0.36 -23.78 -12.86
CA GLN A 370 0.87 -23.56 -13.62
C GLN A 370 1.83 -22.76 -12.76
N ILE A 371 3.05 -23.25 -12.58
CA ILE A 371 4.06 -22.60 -11.76
C ILE A 371 5.40 -22.55 -12.49
N ARG A 372 6.09 -21.42 -12.39
CA ARG A 372 7.52 -21.32 -12.67
C ARG A 372 8.29 -21.36 -11.35
N THR A 373 9.11 -22.37 -11.11
CA THR A 373 9.85 -22.50 -9.85
C THR A 373 10.87 -21.37 -9.65
N SER A 374 11.20 -21.06 -8.39
CA SER A 374 12.18 -20.02 -8.02
C SER A 374 13.63 -20.46 -8.33
N SER A 375 14.63 -19.67 -7.89
CA SER A 375 16.04 -20.11 -7.95
C SER A 375 16.36 -21.24 -6.98
N ASN A 376 15.68 -21.30 -5.83
CA ASN A 376 15.87 -22.30 -4.78
C ASN A 376 14.51 -22.98 -4.47
N PRO A 377 13.98 -23.81 -5.39
CA PRO A 377 12.65 -24.40 -5.26
C PRO A 377 12.48 -25.29 -4.02
N GLU A 378 13.56 -25.86 -3.52
CA GLU A 378 13.60 -26.70 -2.32
C GLU A 378 13.27 -25.94 -1.02
N GLU A 379 13.34 -24.61 -1.05
CA GLU A 379 12.96 -23.75 0.09
C GLU A 379 11.44 -23.49 0.12
N MET A 380 10.71 -23.96 -0.90
CA MET A 380 9.26 -23.80 -1.04
C MET A 380 8.51 -25.11 -0.87
N THR A 381 7.34 -25.02 -0.23
CA THR A 381 6.37 -26.10 -0.16
C THR A 381 4.98 -25.55 -0.46
N ILE A 382 4.20 -26.28 -1.26
CA ILE A 382 2.78 -25.96 -1.50
C ILE A 382 1.94 -27.09 -0.92
N THR A 383 1.02 -26.77 -0.01
CA THR A 383 0.13 -27.75 0.62
C THR A 383 -1.32 -27.45 0.27
N LEU A 384 -2.04 -28.44 -0.25
CA LEU A 384 -3.49 -28.38 -0.38
C LEU A 384 -4.12 -28.95 0.88
N ARG A 385 -4.91 -28.13 1.58
CA ARG A 385 -5.63 -28.50 2.80
C ARG A 385 -7.13 -28.37 2.58
N ASN A 386 -7.92 -29.32 3.08
CA ASN A 386 -9.35 -29.18 3.24
C ASN A 386 -9.62 -28.41 4.54
N MET A 387 -10.24 -27.24 4.43
CA MET A 387 -10.47 -26.33 5.55
C MET A 387 -11.66 -26.71 6.42
N ASP A 388 -12.57 -27.56 5.91
CA ASP A 388 -13.74 -28.02 6.65
C ASP A 388 -13.37 -29.08 7.69
N ASN A 389 -12.35 -29.90 7.42
CA ASN A 389 -11.90 -30.98 8.31
C ASN A 389 -10.41 -30.88 8.74
N GLY A 390 -9.65 -29.95 8.16
CA GLY A 390 -8.22 -29.73 8.43
C GLY A 390 -7.25 -30.70 7.73
N GLU A 391 -7.76 -31.62 6.91
CA GLU A 391 -6.98 -32.67 6.25
C GLU A 391 -6.01 -32.11 5.21
N VAL A 392 -4.76 -32.56 5.24
CA VAL A 392 -3.82 -32.31 4.13
C VAL A 392 -4.15 -33.28 3.00
N VAL A 393 -4.67 -32.74 1.90
CA VAL A 393 -5.04 -33.51 0.70
C VAL A 393 -3.80 -33.87 -0.10
N ASN A 394 -2.88 -32.91 -0.29
CA ASN A 394 -1.65 -33.13 -1.02
C ASN A 394 -0.56 -32.11 -0.66
N THR A 395 0.70 -32.46 -0.93
CA THR A 395 1.84 -31.54 -0.80
C THR A 395 2.73 -31.63 -2.04
N TYR A 396 3.01 -30.48 -2.65
CA TYR A 396 3.84 -30.33 -3.83
C TYR A 396 5.20 -29.77 -3.41
N ASN A 397 6.27 -30.44 -3.85
CA ASN A 397 7.66 -30.03 -3.64
C ASN A 397 8.37 -30.02 -4.98
N TYR A 398 9.31 -29.08 -5.16
CA TYR A 398 10.05 -28.92 -6.40
C TYR A 398 11.55 -28.88 -6.13
N ASP A 399 12.33 -29.42 -7.07
CA ASP A 399 13.80 -29.55 -6.95
C ASP A 399 14.57 -28.91 -8.12
N THR A 400 13.85 -28.44 -9.14
CA THR A 400 14.45 -27.94 -10.37
C THR A 400 14.25 -26.43 -10.48
N PRO A 401 15.31 -25.61 -10.42
CA PRO A 401 15.19 -24.16 -10.50
C PRO A 401 14.63 -23.65 -11.84
N LYS A 402 13.88 -22.54 -11.80
CA LYS A 402 13.39 -21.80 -12.99
C LYS A 402 12.64 -22.65 -14.04
N LYS A 403 12.05 -23.77 -13.64
CA LYS A 403 11.30 -24.68 -14.51
C LYS A 403 9.81 -24.34 -14.47
N SER A 404 9.18 -24.32 -15.64
CA SER A 404 7.73 -24.23 -15.74
C SER A 404 7.10 -25.62 -15.63
N ILE A 405 6.15 -25.78 -14.72
CA ILE A 405 5.46 -27.02 -14.38
C ILE A 405 3.95 -26.75 -14.42
N SER A 406 3.17 -27.74 -14.82
CA SER A 406 1.71 -27.72 -14.72
C SER A 406 1.25 -28.92 -13.91
N GLU A 407 0.48 -28.67 -12.86
CA GLU A 407 -0.07 -29.66 -11.94
C GLU A 407 -1.60 -29.61 -12.00
N ASP A 408 -2.21 -30.79 -12.08
CA ASP A 408 -3.65 -30.96 -11.98
C ASP A 408 -4.03 -31.19 -10.51
N ILE A 409 -4.79 -30.28 -9.94
CA ILE A 409 -5.21 -30.30 -8.53
C ILE A 409 -6.68 -30.74 -8.47
N TYR A 410 -6.93 -31.87 -7.82
CA TYR A 410 -8.28 -32.41 -7.62
C TYR A 410 -8.75 -32.14 -6.19
N LEU A 411 -10.00 -31.69 -6.06
CA LEU A 411 -10.66 -31.42 -4.78
C LEU A 411 -11.67 -32.55 -4.50
N PRO A 412 -11.40 -33.44 -3.53
CA PRO A 412 -12.09 -34.72 -3.38
C PRO A 412 -13.52 -34.62 -2.85
N SER A 413 -13.88 -33.51 -2.22
CA SER A 413 -15.21 -33.24 -1.68
C SER A 413 -15.67 -31.82 -1.99
N VAL A 414 -16.98 -31.59 -2.00
CA VAL A 414 -17.54 -30.24 -1.88
C VAL A 414 -17.04 -29.64 -0.56
N GLY A 415 -16.65 -28.36 -0.57
CA GLY A 415 -16.10 -27.73 0.63
C GLY A 415 -15.05 -26.67 0.35
N CYS A 416 -14.54 -26.07 1.42
CA CYS A 416 -13.48 -25.07 1.33
C CYS A 416 -12.10 -25.72 1.35
N TYR A 417 -11.21 -25.28 0.47
CA TYR A 417 -9.82 -25.73 0.38
C TYR A 417 -8.87 -24.56 0.40
N ARG A 418 -7.69 -24.76 0.97
CA ARG A 418 -6.60 -23.78 0.97
C ARG A 418 -5.37 -24.34 0.28
N LEU A 419 -4.81 -23.57 -0.64
CA LEU A 419 -3.43 -23.75 -1.10
C LEU A 419 -2.51 -22.88 -0.25
N GLU A 420 -1.67 -23.54 0.54
CA GLU A 420 -0.69 -22.95 1.46
C GLU A 420 0.70 -22.99 0.82
N PHE A 421 1.18 -21.86 0.34
CA PHE A 421 2.54 -21.68 -0.16
C PHE A 421 3.40 -21.19 1.00
N VAL A 422 4.48 -21.91 1.31
CA VAL A 422 5.40 -21.56 2.40
C VAL A 422 6.82 -21.49 1.85
N SER A 423 7.56 -20.42 2.17
CA SER A 423 8.97 -20.25 1.91
C SER A 423 9.76 -20.10 3.21
N SER A 424 10.75 -20.95 3.42
CA SER A 424 11.57 -20.96 4.64
C SER A 424 12.55 -19.78 4.76
N THR A 425 12.83 -19.07 3.68
CA THR A 425 13.91 -18.05 3.62
C THR A 425 13.43 -16.64 3.29
N GLY A 426 12.13 -16.44 3.06
CA GLY A 426 11.58 -15.11 2.76
C GLY A 426 11.76 -14.68 1.30
N ASN A 427 12.36 -15.53 0.46
CA ASN A 427 12.58 -15.29 -0.97
C ASN A 427 11.67 -16.19 -1.80
N GLY A 428 10.41 -16.31 -1.38
CA GLY A 428 9.45 -17.25 -1.93
C GLY A 428 9.41 -17.23 -3.46
N TYR A 429 9.66 -16.09 -4.10
CA TYR A 429 9.52 -16.00 -5.54
C TYR A 429 10.53 -15.09 -6.27
N ASP A 430 11.76 -15.59 -6.45
CA ASP A 430 12.75 -14.95 -7.31
C ASP A 430 12.36 -15.07 -8.81
N GLY A 431 11.44 -14.23 -9.31
CA GLY A 431 11.19 -14.04 -10.76
C GLY A 431 10.45 -15.17 -11.50
N GLY A 432 9.51 -15.85 -10.85
CA GLY A 432 8.57 -16.78 -11.50
C GLY A 432 7.20 -16.16 -11.83
N PHE A 433 6.22 -17.00 -12.18
CA PHE A 433 4.77 -16.73 -12.08
C PHE A 433 4.03 -18.00 -11.61
N PHE A 434 2.94 -17.85 -10.86
CA PHE A 434 1.98 -18.94 -10.70
C PHE A 434 0.59 -18.51 -11.13
N LYS A 435 -0.15 -19.48 -11.66
CA LYS A 435 -1.46 -19.28 -12.25
C LYS A 435 -2.34 -20.45 -11.89
N LEU A 436 -3.57 -20.15 -11.48
CA LEU A 436 -4.62 -21.14 -11.28
C LEU A 436 -5.67 -20.96 -12.38
N GLN A 437 -6.05 -22.06 -13.02
CA GLN A 437 -7.11 -22.11 -14.01
C GLN A 437 -8.19 -23.11 -13.61
N ASP A 438 -9.44 -22.77 -13.89
CA ASP A 438 -10.54 -23.72 -13.75
C ASP A 438 -10.51 -24.82 -14.83
N ALA A 439 -11.42 -25.78 -14.76
CA ALA A 439 -11.55 -26.88 -15.72
C ALA A 439 -11.83 -26.42 -17.17
N THR A 440 -12.34 -25.21 -17.37
CA THR A 440 -12.63 -24.62 -18.69
C THR A 440 -11.46 -23.80 -19.23
N GLY A 441 -10.39 -23.66 -18.45
CA GLY A 441 -9.20 -22.88 -18.81
C GLY A 441 -9.29 -21.39 -18.44
N ASN A 442 -10.35 -20.94 -17.77
CA ASN A 442 -10.40 -19.55 -17.28
C ASN A 442 -9.39 -19.37 -16.15
N GLN A 443 -8.68 -18.25 -16.17
CA GLN A 443 -7.78 -17.87 -15.09
C GLN A 443 -8.59 -17.40 -13.88
N VAL A 444 -8.50 -18.14 -12.77
CA VAL A 444 -9.14 -17.78 -11.50
C VAL A 444 -8.19 -17.06 -10.56
N PHE A 445 -6.89 -17.26 -10.74
CA PHE A 445 -5.85 -16.56 -9.98
C PHE A 445 -4.56 -16.42 -10.80
N PHE A 446 -3.86 -15.31 -10.65
CA PHE A 446 -2.55 -15.10 -11.26
C PHE A 446 -1.66 -14.20 -10.42
N CYS A 447 -0.40 -14.59 -10.28
CA CYS A 447 0.64 -13.82 -9.63
C CYS A 447 1.90 -13.82 -10.50
N GLU A 448 2.44 -12.64 -10.79
CA GLU A 448 3.66 -12.44 -11.58
C GLU A 448 4.67 -11.52 -10.89
N GLN A 449 5.84 -11.38 -11.52
CA GLN A 449 6.97 -10.62 -11.01
C GLN A 449 6.65 -9.13 -10.78
N GLY A 450 7.07 -8.59 -9.63
CA GLY A 450 6.83 -7.19 -9.23
C GLY A 450 5.55 -6.98 -8.42
N ALA A 451 4.79 -8.05 -8.23
CA ALA A 451 3.68 -8.09 -7.31
C ALA A 451 4.21 -8.53 -5.93
N GLU A 452 4.30 -7.60 -4.97
CA GLU A 452 4.90 -7.77 -3.64
C GLU A 452 4.07 -8.69 -2.71
N TYR A 453 3.56 -9.83 -3.20
CA TYR A 453 2.46 -10.52 -2.53
C TYR A 453 2.82 -11.56 -1.48
N PHE A 454 4.07 -12.05 -1.38
CA PHE A 454 4.46 -12.83 -0.20
C PHE A 454 5.97 -12.95 -0.02
N LYS A 455 6.41 -12.73 1.22
CA LYS A 455 7.79 -12.97 1.65
C LYS A 455 7.91 -14.42 2.12
N TYR A 456 7.04 -14.84 3.03
CA TYR A 456 7.11 -16.16 3.65
C TYR A 456 5.91 -17.05 3.32
N ASN A 457 4.68 -16.51 3.31
CA ASN A 457 3.49 -17.34 3.11
C ASN A 457 2.50 -16.70 2.13
N LEU A 458 1.94 -17.50 1.23
CA LEU A 458 0.77 -17.13 0.44
C LEU A 458 -0.28 -18.20 0.61
N ASN A 459 -1.45 -17.81 1.08
CA ASN A 459 -2.56 -18.71 1.29
C ASN A 459 -3.72 -18.29 0.38
N ILE A 460 -4.34 -19.26 -0.28
CA ILE A 460 -5.41 -19.01 -1.24
C ILE A 460 -6.56 -19.97 -0.95
N ASP A 461 -7.74 -19.46 -0.55
CA ASP A 461 -8.91 -20.30 -0.42
C ASP A 461 -9.65 -20.47 -1.76
N MET A 462 -10.17 -21.68 -1.96
CA MET A 462 -10.99 -22.12 -3.08
C MET A 462 -12.24 -22.79 -2.52
N TYR A 463 -13.41 -22.48 -3.04
CA TYR A 463 -14.61 -23.24 -2.71
C TYR A 463 -14.91 -24.26 -3.81
N SER A 464 -15.05 -25.53 -3.44
CA SER A 464 -15.46 -26.57 -4.38
C SER A 464 -16.97 -26.77 -4.33
N SER A 465 -17.72 -26.31 -5.35
CA SER A 465 -19.18 -26.50 -5.41
C SER A 465 -19.61 -27.88 -5.92
N SER A 466 -18.70 -28.61 -6.56
CA SER A 466 -18.89 -29.99 -6.99
C SER A 466 -17.61 -30.80 -6.76
N VAL A 467 -17.70 -32.12 -6.86
CA VAL A 467 -16.53 -33.01 -6.92
C VAL A 467 -16.29 -33.39 -8.38
N VAL A 468 -15.02 -33.58 -8.75
CA VAL A 468 -14.71 -34.40 -9.93
C VAL A 468 -14.83 -35.85 -9.48
N ASP A 469 -15.96 -36.47 -9.81
CA ASP A 469 -16.15 -37.89 -9.55
C ASP A 469 -15.19 -38.70 -10.44
N VAL A 470 -14.41 -39.57 -9.82
CA VAL A 470 -13.81 -40.70 -10.53
C VAL A 470 -14.79 -41.84 -10.36
N GLU A 471 -15.88 -41.81 -11.11
CA GLU A 471 -16.67 -43.02 -11.27
C GLU A 471 -15.74 -44.06 -11.92
N GLU A 472 -15.64 -45.23 -11.30
CA GLU A 472 -15.16 -46.41 -12.00
C GLU A 472 -16.15 -46.65 -13.16
N ILE A 473 -15.78 -46.19 -14.36
CA ILE A 473 -16.73 -45.96 -15.44
C ILE A 473 -17.41 -47.28 -15.82
N ASN A 474 -18.75 -47.23 -15.93
CA ASN A 474 -19.50 -48.10 -16.82
C ASN A 474 -18.82 -48.10 -18.21
N ALA A 475 -18.55 -49.27 -18.79
CA ALA A 475 -17.85 -49.39 -20.07
C ALA A 475 -18.54 -48.70 -21.29
N ASP A 476 -19.63 -47.97 -21.06
CA ASP A 476 -20.47 -47.32 -22.05
C ASP A 476 -20.11 -45.83 -22.33
N GLU A 477 -19.35 -45.15 -21.46
CA GLU A 477 -19.03 -43.71 -21.66
C GLU A 477 -17.68 -43.42 -22.33
N ILE A 478 -16.75 -44.38 -22.28
CA ILE A 478 -15.46 -44.30 -22.97
C ILE A 478 -15.25 -45.55 -23.81
N SER A 479 -15.04 -45.34 -25.10
CA SER A 479 -14.81 -46.41 -26.07
C SER A 479 -13.39 -46.34 -26.61
N ILE A 480 -12.57 -47.35 -26.27
CA ILE A 480 -11.19 -47.49 -26.74
C ILE A 480 -11.10 -48.71 -27.65
N TYR A 481 -10.87 -48.50 -28.95
CA TYR A 481 -10.84 -49.60 -29.92
C TYR A 481 -9.86 -49.40 -31.09
N PRO A 482 -9.24 -50.48 -31.59
CA PRO A 482 -9.25 -51.82 -30.97
C PRO A 482 -8.48 -51.82 -29.64
N ASN A 483 -8.86 -52.69 -28.72
CA ASN A 483 -8.12 -52.92 -27.47
C ASN A 483 -8.18 -54.43 -27.16
N PRO A 484 -7.09 -55.20 -27.30
CA PRO A 484 -5.71 -54.76 -27.55
C PRO A 484 -5.45 -54.12 -28.93
N VAL A 485 -4.42 -53.27 -29.03
CA VAL A 485 -4.01 -52.53 -30.24
C VAL A 485 -2.56 -52.85 -30.64
N THR A 486 -2.28 -52.83 -31.94
CA THR A 486 -0.93 -53.03 -32.52
C THR A 486 -0.34 -51.76 -33.15
N SER A 487 -1.16 -50.86 -33.69
CA SER A 487 -0.70 -49.69 -34.44
C SER A 487 -1.48 -48.41 -34.14
N VAL A 488 -2.79 -48.36 -34.38
CA VAL A 488 -3.60 -47.15 -34.18
C VAL A 488 -4.81 -47.48 -33.30
N VAL A 489 -5.00 -46.70 -32.23
CA VAL A 489 -6.16 -46.78 -31.33
C VAL A 489 -7.07 -45.56 -31.53
N ASN A 490 -8.37 -45.78 -31.47
CA ASN A 490 -9.38 -44.72 -31.42
C ASN A 490 -9.88 -44.63 -29.97
N ILE A 491 -9.95 -43.42 -29.42
CA ILE A 491 -10.54 -43.12 -28.13
C ILE A 491 -11.74 -42.22 -28.40
N SER A 492 -12.93 -42.65 -28.01
CA SER A 492 -14.19 -41.96 -28.24
C SER A 492 -14.87 -41.65 -26.91
N VAL A 493 -15.18 -40.37 -26.68
CA VAL A 493 -15.88 -39.85 -25.49
C VAL A 493 -16.68 -38.62 -25.94
N ASP A 494 -17.95 -38.54 -25.55
CA ASP A 494 -18.79 -37.37 -25.82
C ASP A 494 -18.27 -36.13 -25.06
N ASN A 495 -18.24 -34.98 -25.74
CA ASN A 495 -17.76 -33.71 -25.18
C ASN A 495 -16.32 -33.81 -24.66
N MET A 496 -15.45 -34.49 -25.40
CA MET A 496 -14.05 -34.64 -25.02
C MET A 496 -13.34 -33.27 -24.99
N ASN A 497 -12.53 -33.03 -23.96
CA ASN A 497 -11.69 -31.83 -23.83
C ASN A 497 -10.20 -32.17 -24.01
N SER A 498 -9.73 -33.25 -23.37
CA SER A 498 -8.34 -33.69 -23.54
C SER A 498 -8.15 -35.18 -23.27
N VAL A 499 -7.07 -35.73 -23.82
CA VAL A 499 -6.62 -37.11 -23.61
C VAL A 499 -5.17 -37.10 -23.14
N SER A 500 -4.88 -37.89 -22.12
CA SER A 500 -3.53 -38.18 -21.63
C SER A 500 -3.35 -39.68 -21.49
N VAL A 501 -2.19 -40.22 -21.87
CA VAL A 501 -1.90 -41.66 -21.74
C VAL A 501 -0.66 -41.87 -20.90
N TYR A 502 -0.74 -42.79 -19.94
CA TYR A 502 0.32 -43.12 -19.00
C TYR A 502 0.75 -44.58 -19.17
N ASN A 503 2.03 -44.87 -19.02
CA ASN A 503 2.51 -46.25 -18.96
C ASN A 503 2.28 -46.88 -17.57
N ALA A 504 2.58 -48.17 -17.41
CA ALA A 504 2.42 -48.90 -16.15
C ALA A 504 3.25 -48.35 -14.97
N MET A 505 4.24 -47.48 -15.21
CA MET A 505 5.04 -46.81 -14.19
C MET A 505 4.49 -45.41 -13.84
N GLY A 506 3.36 -45.00 -14.42
CA GLY A 506 2.76 -43.69 -14.21
C GLY A 506 3.39 -42.55 -15.03
N GLN A 507 4.26 -42.86 -15.99
CA GLN A 507 4.88 -41.83 -16.83
C GLN A 507 3.95 -41.44 -17.98
N LEU A 508 3.76 -40.13 -18.21
CA LEU A 508 3.01 -39.59 -19.34
C LEU A 508 3.73 -39.91 -20.65
N VAL A 509 3.06 -40.61 -21.57
CA VAL A 509 3.60 -41.01 -22.88
C VAL A 509 2.89 -40.32 -24.05
N TYR A 510 1.72 -39.73 -23.82
CA TYR A 510 0.96 -38.99 -24.83
C TYR A 510 0.03 -37.99 -24.17
N GLU A 511 -0.14 -36.81 -24.77
CA GLU A 511 -1.13 -35.81 -24.37
C GLU A 511 -1.62 -35.04 -25.60
N GLN A 512 -2.93 -34.78 -25.67
CA GLN A 512 -3.54 -33.98 -26.72
C GLN A 512 -4.85 -33.33 -26.24
N ASN A 513 -5.11 -32.08 -26.63
CA ASN A 513 -6.44 -31.48 -26.54
C ASN A 513 -7.35 -32.05 -27.63
N ALA A 514 -8.63 -32.22 -27.33
CA ALA A 514 -9.61 -32.76 -28.25
C ALA A 514 -10.25 -31.65 -29.11
N ASP A 515 -10.24 -31.85 -30.42
CA ASP A 515 -10.98 -31.02 -31.39
C ASP A 515 -12.27 -31.72 -31.88
N ASP A 516 -12.48 -32.97 -31.46
CA ASP A 516 -13.56 -33.87 -31.85
C ASP A 516 -13.80 -34.89 -30.71
N ASP A 517 -14.96 -35.55 -30.69
CA ASP A 517 -15.32 -36.58 -29.70
C ASP A 517 -14.52 -37.88 -29.89
N VAL A 518 -13.75 -37.98 -30.99
CA VAL A 518 -12.90 -39.14 -31.31
C VAL A 518 -11.47 -38.71 -31.62
N ILE A 519 -10.51 -39.21 -30.83
CA ILE A 519 -9.08 -39.03 -31.09
C ILE A 519 -8.45 -40.33 -31.60
N LYS A 520 -7.59 -40.21 -32.61
CA LYS A 520 -6.78 -41.31 -33.15
C LYS A 520 -5.34 -41.17 -32.72
N ILE A 521 -4.79 -42.19 -32.06
CA ILE A 521 -3.41 -42.20 -31.57
C ILE A 521 -2.63 -43.32 -32.25
N ASP A 522 -1.48 -42.97 -32.84
CA ASP A 522 -0.49 -43.94 -33.33
C ASP A 522 0.39 -44.43 -32.16
N VAL A 523 0.21 -45.70 -31.80
CA VAL A 523 0.93 -46.40 -30.74
C VAL A 523 2.01 -47.34 -31.29
N SER A 524 2.28 -47.31 -32.60
CA SER A 524 3.25 -48.20 -33.25
C SER A 524 4.68 -48.06 -32.71
N SER A 525 5.02 -46.91 -32.13
CA SER A 525 6.31 -46.65 -31.49
C SER A 525 6.36 -47.10 -30.02
N TRP A 526 5.23 -47.42 -29.40
CA TRP A 526 5.16 -47.75 -27.97
C TRP A 526 5.59 -49.19 -27.69
N SER A 527 6.08 -49.45 -26.47
CA SER A 527 6.47 -50.80 -26.06
C SER A 527 5.22 -51.64 -25.72
N ASN A 528 5.30 -52.96 -25.92
CA ASN A 528 4.23 -53.86 -25.49
C ASN A 528 3.99 -53.72 -23.98
N GLY A 529 2.74 -53.60 -23.55
CA GLY A 529 2.42 -53.42 -22.14
C GLY A 529 1.04 -52.82 -21.87
N LEU A 530 0.78 -52.62 -20.58
CA LEU A 530 -0.41 -51.96 -20.08
C LEU A 530 -0.19 -50.45 -20.01
N TYR A 531 -1.18 -49.72 -20.50
CA TYR A 531 -1.27 -48.27 -20.44
C TYR A 531 -2.60 -47.86 -19.83
N TYR A 532 -2.67 -46.63 -19.34
CA TYR A 532 -3.85 -46.01 -18.77
C TYR A 532 -4.19 -44.76 -19.57
N VAL A 533 -5.35 -44.77 -20.20
CA VAL A 533 -5.90 -43.63 -20.94
C VAL A 533 -6.77 -42.85 -19.99
N ASN A 534 -6.45 -41.58 -19.84
CA ASN A 534 -7.16 -40.60 -19.04
C ASN A 534 -7.78 -39.57 -19.98
N VAL A 535 -9.09 -39.39 -19.91
CA VAL A 535 -9.84 -38.42 -20.73
C VAL A 535 -10.53 -37.42 -19.81
N MET A 536 -10.41 -36.13 -20.12
CA MET A 536 -11.17 -35.07 -19.46
C MET A 536 -12.30 -34.65 -20.39
N THR A 537 -13.54 -34.59 -19.91
CA THR A 537 -14.65 -33.99 -20.67
C THR A 537 -14.70 -32.47 -20.46
N SER A 538 -15.42 -31.76 -21.32
CA SER A 538 -15.63 -30.31 -21.20
C SER A 538 -16.44 -29.91 -19.96
N GLU A 539 -17.17 -30.88 -19.38
CA GLU A 539 -17.89 -30.74 -18.11
C GLU A 539 -17.01 -31.01 -16.88
N GLY A 540 -15.73 -31.34 -17.08
CA GLY A 540 -14.77 -31.62 -16.01
C GLY A 540 -14.84 -33.06 -15.46
N LYS A 541 -15.55 -33.98 -16.13
CA LYS A 541 -15.56 -35.40 -15.76
C LYS A 541 -14.25 -36.07 -16.22
N LYS A 542 -13.60 -36.80 -15.32
CA LYS A 542 -12.37 -37.55 -15.60
C LYS A 542 -12.69 -39.03 -15.82
N LEU A 543 -12.33 -39.53 -17.00
CA LEU A 543 -12.57 -40.91 -17.41
C LEU A 543 -11.24 -41.68 -17.55
N LEU A 544 -11.08 -42.78 -16.82
CA LEU A 544 -9.89 -43.65 -16.87
C LEU A 544 -10.21 -45.03 -17.46
N GLN A 545 -9.48 -45.47 -18.48
CA GLN A 545 -9.60 -46.83 -19.02
C GLN A 545 -8.26 -47.43 -19.43
N LYS A 546 -8.16 -48.76 -19.31
CA LYS A 546 -6.94 -49.53 -19.64
C LYS A 546 -6.79 -49.69 -21.15
N LEU A 547 -5.58 -49.52 -21.66
CA LEU A 547 -5.19 -49.80 -23.04
C LEU A 547 -4.08 -50.85 -23.04
N ILE A 548 -4.26 -51.92 -23.82
CA ILE A 548 -3.28 -52.98 -23.99
C ILE A 548 -2.62 -52.81 -25.36
N VAL A 549 -1.33 -52.48 -25.38
CA VAL A 549 -0.53 -52.46 -26.60
C VAL A 549 0.17 -53.80 -26.73
N ASN A 550 -0.10 -54.54 -27.81
CA ASN A 550 0.46 -55.85 -28.06
C ASN A 550 0.78 -56.03 -29.55
N LYS A 551 2.06 -56.02 -29.89
CA LYS A 551 2.59 -56.21 -31.25
C LYS A 551 2.80 -57.67 -31.62
#